data_AF-A0A1Y2HCV7-F1
#
_entry.id   AF-A0A1Y2HCV7-F1
#
_cell.length_a   1.000
_cell.length_b   1.000
_cell.length_c   1.000
_cell.angle_alpha   90.00
_cell.angle_beta   90.00
_cell.angle_gamma   90.00
#
_symmetry.space_group_name_H-M   'P 1'
#
loop_
_entity.id
_entity.type
_entity.pdbx_description
1 polymer ?
#
loop_
_entity_poly.entity_id
_entity_poly.type
_entity_poly.pdbx_seq_one_letter_code
_entity_poly.pdbx_strand_id
1 'polypeptide(L)'
;MFSANGHDLCFAASSTRLCYSCGKSGHYKSACPSKPATKNGVSGPVPVLASATSAGGTGYADAAKKAIEKVDQVDKDLRAQVAELASQVQSLKEQLARFCAQQDVLLAAIKLTQDRVGKEVEDLGARQESTAVSVRGLSADFKALGSRLDQAAAESARPLQLPVAVEDTLKKLSMDMDDVWERLDGMDEKVDAVCRAASRR
;
A
#
# COMPACT_ATOMS: atom_id res chain seq x y z
N MET A 1 17.18 12.04 24.41
CA MET A 1 18.62 12.31 24.51
C MET A 1 18.82 13.76 24.13
N PHE A 2 18.97 14.62 25.14
CA PHE A 2 18.95 16.08 25.00
C PHE A 2 20.37 16.62 24.79
N SER A 3 20.47 17.64 23.92
CA SER A 3 21.69 18.36 23.58
C SER A 3 22.28 19.08 24.80
N ALA A 4 23.56 18.82 25.08
CA ALA A 4 24.38 19.59 26.00
C ALA A 4 25.01 20.75 25.23
N ASN A 5 24.76 21.99 25.67
CA ASN A 5 25.70 23.13 25.71
C ASN A 5 24.93 24.40 26.11
N GLY A 6 24.41 24.40 27.35
CA GLY A 6 24.02 25.61 28.06
C GLY A 6 25.07 25.87 29.13
N HIS A 7 25.96 26.85 28.92
CA HIS A 7 26.85 27.30 29.98
C HIS A 7 26.08 28.29 30.86
N ASP A 8 25.45 27.74 31.89
CA ASP A 8 24.94 28.48 33.04
C ASP A 8 26.10 29.24 33.71
N LEU A 9 26.07 30.58 33.62
CA LEU A 9 26.91 31.41 34.47
C LEU A 9 26.16 31.66 35.77
N CYS A 10 26.25 30.67 36.67
CA CYS A 10 25.86 30.80 38.06
C CYS A 10 26.65 31.92 38.74
N PHE A 11 25.95 32.97 39.11
CA PHE A 11 26.44 34.06 39.96
C PHE A 11 26.48 33.57 41.41
N ALA A 12 27.54 32.86 41.79
CA ALA A 12 27.82 32.51 43.19
C ALA A 12 29.08 33.24 43.67
N ALA A 13 28.93 33.91 44.81
CA ALA A 13 29.89 34.83 45.39
C ALA A 13 31.17 34.13 45.89
N SER A 14 32.19 34.10 45.03
CA SER A 14 33.60 34.13 45.43
C SER A 14 34.37 34.87 44.34
N SER A 15 34.68 36.14 44.58
CA SER A 15 35.19 37.10 43.59
C SER A 15 36.62 36.80 43.14
N THR A 16 36.85 35.72 42.39
CA THR A 16 38.09 35.50 41.65
C THR A 16 38.04 36.32 40.37
N ARG A 17 38.52 37.56 40.44
CA ARG A 17 38.58 38.47 39.28
C ARG A 17 39.40 37.82 38.17
N LEU A 18 38.78 37.60 37.02
CA LEU A 18 39.41 37.05 35.82
C LEU A 18 39.97 38.18 34.96
N CYS A 19 41.20 38.01 34.46
CA CYS A 19 41.81 38.97 33.55
C CYS A 19 41.22 38.80 32.15
N TYR A 20 40.48 39.80 31.67
CA TYR A 20 39.91 39.82 30.32
C TYR A 20 40.93 39.82 29.17
N SER A 21 42.24 39.92 29.46
CA SER A 21 43.29 39.90 28.44
C SER A 21 43.92 38.54 28.24
N CYS A 22 44.00 37.71 29.29
CA CYS A 22 44.70 36.41 29.25
C CYS A 22 43.89 35.25 29.85
N GLY A 23 42.70 35.52 30.37
CA GLY A 23 41.78 34.53 30.91
C GLY A 23 42.14 33.95 32.28
N LYS A 24 43.26 34.35 32.91
CA LYS A 24 43.69 33.84 34.22
C LYS A 24 43.05 34.61 35.38
N SER A 25 42.76 33.93 36.48
CA SER A 25 42.22 34.54 37.72
C SER A 25 43.32 35.19 38.57
N GLY A 26 42.95 36.19 39.36
CA GLY A 26 43.82 36.84 40.34
C GLY A 26 44.28 38.27 39.99
N HIS A 27 43.99 38.78 38.78
CA HIS A 27 44.33 40.15 38.38
C HIS A 27 43.37 40.70 37.30
N TYR A 28 43.31 42.02 37.14
CA TYR A 28 42.60 42.69 36.04
C TYR A 28 43.55 43.00 34.86
N LYS A 29 43.02 43.35 33.68
CA LYS A 29 43.80 43.70 32.48
C LYS A 29 44.90 44.75 32.74
N SER A 30 44.73 45.65 33.70
CA SER A 30 45.72 46.67 34.07
C SER A 30 46.96 46.11 34.79
N ALA A 31 46.82 45.02 35.54
CA ALA A 31 47.88 44.39 36.32
C ALA A 31 48.32 43.04 35.72
N CYS A 32 48.13 42.86 34.41
CA CYS A 32 48.43 41.61 33.74
C CYS A 32 49.94 41.43 33.53
N PRO A 33 50.57 40.41 34.13
CA PRO A 33 52.03 40.23 34.07
C PRO A 33 52.53 39.83 32.69
N SER A 34 51.64 39.37 31.81
CA SER A 34 51.96 39.08 30.39
C SER A 34 51.90 40.33 29.50
N LYS A 35 51.66 41.52 30.05
CA LYS A 35 51.85 42.77 29.31
C LYS A 35 53.30 43.23 29.45
N PRO A 36 53.97 43.64 28.36
CA PRO A 36 55.30 44.24 28.46
C PRO A 36 55.19 45.53 29.28
N ALA A 37 55.90 45.58 30.40
CA ALA A 37 55.86 46.71 31.33
C ALA A 37 56.44 47.97 30.67
N THR A 38 55.59 48.88 30.23
CA THR A 38 55.99 50.29 30.06
C THR A 38 56.02 50.90 31.45
N LYS A 39 57.19 50.76 32.10
CA LYS A 39 57.53 51.39 33.37
C LYS A 39 57.42 52.92 33.24
N ASN A 40 56.44 53.52 33.92
CA ASN A 40 56.46 54.95 34.19
C ASN A 40 57.32 55.19 35.44
N GLY A 41 58.50 55.77 35.24
CA GLY A 41 59.30 56.44 36.27
C GLY A 41 59.60 57.86 35.80
N VAL A 42 59.18 58.85 36.58
CA VAL A 42 59.46 60.28 36.38
C VAL A 42 60.94 60.57 36.67
N SER A 43 61.67 61.22 35.73
CA SER A 43 62.61 62.35 35.93
C SER A 43 63.55 62.58 34.73
N GLY A 44 63.60 63.81 34.21
CA GLY A 44 64.69 64.36 33.37
C GLY A 44 64.35 64.65 31.89
N PRO A 45 65.03 65.64 31.25
CA PRO A 45 64.38 66.85 30.73
C PRO A 45 64.04 66.83 29.23
N VAL A 46 63.13 67.73 28.89
CA VAL A 46 62.60 68.06 27.55
C VAL A 46 63.72 68.31 26.53
N PRO A 47 63.62 67.77 25.31
CA PRO A 47 64.13 68.43 24.12
C PRO A 47 62.97 68.86 23.21
N VAL A 48 62.79 70.17 23.18
CA VAL A 48 62.68 71.03 21.99
C VAL A 48 61.90 70.48 20.79
N LEU A 49 60.84 71.24 20.49
CA LEU A 49 60.15 71.36 19.22
C LEU A 49 61.10 71.30 18.00
N ALA A 50 60.94 70.27 17.17
CA ALA A 50 61.34 70.29 15.77
C ALA A 50 60.09 70.13 14.91
N SER A 51 59.73 71.24 14.26
CA SER A 51 58.66 71.32 13.26
C SER A 51 59.13 70.75 11.92
N ALA A 52 58.23 69.98 11.28
CA ALA A 52 58.05 69.74 9.85
C ALA A 52 59.25 69.07 9.12
N THR A 53 59.14 68.01 8.33
CA THR A 53 58.17 67.49 7.34
C THR A 53 58.54 66.00 7.16
N SER A 54 57.72 65.00 6.82
CA SER A 54 56.86 64.83 5.65
C SER A 54 56.44 63.34 5.61
N ALA A 55 55.26 63.07 5.05
CA ALA A 55 54.79 61.79 4.51
C ALA A 55 54.37 60.70 5.51
N GLY A 56 53.05 60.56 5.73
CA GLY A 56 52.46 59.35 6.31
C GLY A 56 51.08 59.51 6.96
N GLY A 57 50.56 60.73 7.10
CA GLY A 57 49.23 60.96 7.68
C GLY A 57 48.12 60.80 6.66
N THR A 58 47.65 59.58 6.40
CA THR A 58 46.26 59.40 5.95
C THR A 58 45.36 59.83 7.11
N GLY A 59 44.64 60.93 6.93
CA GLY A 59 44.00 61.66 8.02
C GLY A 59 42.78 60.92 8.59
N TYR A 60 42.42 61.24 9.83
CA TYR A 60 41.18 60.79 10.47
C TYR A 60 39.93 61.02 9.59
N ALA A 61 39.93 62.07 8.77
CA ALA A 61 38.87 62.38 7.82
C ALA A 61 38.71 61.29 6.72
N ASP A 62 39.82 60.79 6.16
CA ASP A 62 39.79 59.71 5.16
C ASP A 62 39.34 58.39 5.78
N ALA A 63 39.77 58.12 7.02
CA ALA A 63 39.34 56.95 7.78
C ALA A 63 37.83 57.00 8.09
N ALA A 64 37.31 58.18 8.45
CA ALA A 64 35.88 58.39 8.68
C ALA A 64 35.06 58.23 7.40
N LYS A 65 35.51 58.81 6.28
CA LYS A 65 34.85 58.64 4.97
C LYS A 65 34.78 57.18 4.55
N LYS A 66 35.90 56.45 4.68
CA LYS A 66 35.96 55.01 4.39
C LYS A 66 35.05 54.19 5.30
N ALA A 67 34.86 54.60 6.55
CA ALA A 67 33.92 53.94 7.46
C ALA A 67 32.47 54.16 7.04
N ILE A 68 32.11 55.38 6.61
CA ILE A 68 30.78 55.71 6.09
C ILE A 68 30.48 54.89 4.83
N GLU A 69 31.41 54.86 3.86
CA GLU A 69 31.25 54.07 2.62
C GLU A 69 31.04 52.58 2.89
N LYS A 70 31.71 52.02 3.92
CA LYS A 70 31.48 50.63 4.34
C LYS A 70 30.10 50.41 4.94
N VAL A 71 29.60 51.35 5.75
CA VAL A 71 28.25 51.27 6.31
C VAL A 71 27.21 51.32 5.19
N ASP A 72 27.39 52.21 4.21
CA ASP A 72 26.52 52.27 3.03
C ASP A 72 26.55 50.97 2.22
N GLN A 73 27.73 50.34 2.09
CA GLN A 73 27.85 49.05 1.41
C GLN A 73 27.14 47.93 2.18
N VAL A 74 27.31 47.87 3.51
CA VAL A 74 26.62 46.89 4.36
C VAL A 74 25.10 47.07 4.32
N ASP A 75 24.59 48.31 4.33
CA ASP A 75 23.16 48.58 4.21
C ASP A 75 22.61 48.12 2.85
N LYS A 76 23.35 48.37 1.75
CA LYS A 76 22.98 47.87 0.41
C LYS A 76 22.99 46.35 0.35
N ASP A 77 24.04 45.70 0.85
CA ASP A 77 24.18 44.25 0.83
C ASP A 77 23.06 43.60 1.65
N LEU A 78 22.74 44.15 2.83
CA LEU A 78 21.66 43.65 3.67
C LEU A 78 20.29 43.82 2.99
N ARG A 79 20.02 44.97 2.36
CA ARG A 79 18.78 45.17 1.59
C ARG A 79 18.67 44.18 0.42
N ALA A 80 19.77 43.92 -0.27
CA ALA A 80 19.81 42.93 -1.35
C ALA A 80 19.51 41.51 -0.83
N GLN A 81 20.10 41.12 0.30
CA GLN A 81 19.82 39.84 0.94
C GLN A 81 18.36 39.71 1.41
N VAL A 82 17.79 40.77 1.98
CA VAL A 82 16.38 40.78 2.40
C VAL A 82 15.46 40.64 1.18
N ALA A 83 15.76 41.30 0.07
CA ALA A 83 14.99 41.19 -1.17
C ALA A 83 15.08 39.77 -1.76
N GLU A 84 16.27 39.18 -1.77
CA GLU A 84 16.48 37.81 -2.23
C GLU A 84 15.71 36.80 -1.35
N LEU A 85 15.81 36.92 -0.03
CA LEU A 85 15.09 36.03 0.89
C LEU A 85 13.57 36.21 0.75
N ALA A 86 13.08 37.43 0.53
CA ALA A 86 11.67 37.67 0.26
C ALA A 86 11.21 36.95 -1.02
N SER A 87 12.03 36.98 -2.09
CA SER A 87 11.76 36.23 -3.32
C SER A 87 11.70 34.72 -3.08
N GLN A 88 12.66 34.18 -2.30
CA GLN A 88 12.69 32.76 -1.95
C GLN A 88 11.45 32.33 -1.14
N VAL A 89 11.04 33.14 -0.15
CA VAL A 89 9.83 32.88 0.65
C VAL A 89 8.58 32.88 -0.22
N GLN A 90 8.46 33.80 -1.18
CA GLN A 90 7.32 33.82 -2.10
C GLN A 90 7.33 32.60 -3.03
N SER A 91 8.49 32.20 -3.55
CA SER A 91 8.64 30.99 -4.35
C SER A 91 8.21 29.73 -3.57
N LEU A 92 8.67 29.59 -2.32
CA LEU A 92 8.27 28.48 -1.45
C LEU A 92 6.76 28.49 -1.15
N LYS A 93 6.18 29.68 -0.91
CA LYS A 93 4.74 29.82 -0.70
C LYS A 93 3.95 29.34 -1.92
N GLU A 94 4.38 29.71 -3.13
CA GLU A 94 3.74 29.23 -4.35
C GLU A 94 3.92 27.72 -4.55
N GLN A 95 5.11 27.17 -4.25
CA GLN A 95 5.34 25.72 -4.30
C GLN A 95 4.42 24.98 -3.33
N LEU A 96 4.26 25.48 -2.10
CA LEU A 96 3.34 24.91 -1.12
C LEU A 96 1.89 24.98 -1.62
N ALA A 97 1.46 26.11 -2.19
CA ALA A 97 0.12 26.24 -2.76
C ALA A 97 -0.12 25.24 -3.90
N ARG A 98 0.85 25.04 -4.79
CA ARG A 98 0.79 24.01 -5.84
C ARG A 98 0.67 22.61 -5.26
N PHE A 99 1.43 22.32 -4.21
CA PHE A 99 1.39 21.01 -3.55
C PHE A 99 0.03 20.75 -2.89
N CYS A 100 -0.53 21.73 -2.17
CA CYS A 100 -1.87 21.61 -1.60
C CYS A 100 -2.93 21.37 -2.68
N ALA A 101 -2.91 22.14 -3.77
CA ALA A 101 -3.84 21.94 -4.89
C ALA A 101 -3.68 20.54 -5.53
N GLN A 102 -2.45 20.04 -5.65
CA GLN A 102 -2.19 18.69 -6.15
C GLN A 102 -2.71 17.61 -5.20
N GLN A 103 -2.56 17.80 -3.89
CA GLN A 103 -3.13 16.90 -2.88
C GLN A 103 -4.67 16.85 -2.96
N ASP A 104 -5.33 18.00 -3.14
CA ASP A 104 -6.79 18.06 -3.29
C ASP A 104 -7.28 17.26 -4.51
N VAL A 105 -6.60 17.40 -5.65
CA VAL A 105 -6.90 16.64 -6.87
C VAL A 105 -6.72 15.13 -6.64
N LEU A 106 -5.63 14.71 -5.99
CA LEU A 106 -5.38 13.30 -5.69
C LEU A 106 -6.43 12.74 -4.73
N LEU A 107 -6.78 13.47 -3.68
CA LEU A 107 -7.82 13.07 -2.73
C LEU A 107 -9.18 12.93 -3.40
N ALA A 108 -9.54 13.86 -4.30
CA ALA A 108 -10.77 13.78 -5.08
C ALA A 108 -10.79 12.55 -6.01
N ALA A 109 -9.68 12.28 -6.71
CA ALA A 109 -9.56 11.13 -7.60
C ALA A 109 -9.65 9.79 -6.85
N ILE A 110 -9.03 9.71 -5.67
CA ILE A 110 -9.10 8.53 -4.81
C ILE A 110 -10.54 8.30 -4.34
N LYS A 111 -11.22 9.33 -3.84
CA LYS A 111 -12.63 9.23 -3.40
C LYS A 111 -13.54 8.76 -4.54
N LEU A 112 -13.42 9.36 -5.72
CA LEU A 112 -14.21 8.97 -6.88
C LEU A 112 -13.97 7.50 -7.28
N THR A 113 -12.73 7.03 -7.17
CA THR A 113 -12.39 5.63 -7.43
C THR A 113 -12.94 4.71 -6.35
N GLN A 114 -12.86 5.11 -5.08
CA GLN A 114 -13.44 4.38 -3.95
C GLN A 114 -14.96 4.23 -4.10
N ASP A 115 -15.67 5.30 -4.47
CA ASP A 115 -17.11 5.28 -4.69
C ASP A 115 -17.49 4.39 -5.88
N ARG A 116 -16.70 4.42 -6.96
CA ARG A 116 -16.91 3.54 -8.13
C ARG A 116 -16.74 2.08 -7.76
N VAL A 117 -15.64 1.74 -7.09
CA VAL A 117 -15.37 0.36 -6.63
C VAL A 117 -16.44 -0.10 -5.65
N GLY A 118 -16.90 0.78 -4.75
CA GLY A 118 -18.02 0.48 -3.84
C GLY A 118 -19.29 0.07 -4.59
N LYS A 119 -19.68 0.85 -5.61
CA LYS A 119 -20.84 0.53 -6.46
C LYS A 119 -20.68 -0.77 -7.24
N GLU A 120 -19.49 -1.03 -7.80
CA GLU A 120 -19.23 -2.28 -8.52
C GLU A 120 -19.33 -3.50 -7.59
N VAL A 121 -18.83 -3.39 -6.35
CA VAL A 121 -18.94 -4.46 -5.35
C VAL A 121 -20.39 -4.70 -4.94
N GLU A 122 -21.19 -3.64 -4.75
CA GLU A 122 -22.62 -3.75 -4.47
C GLU A 122 -23.38 -4.44 -5.62
N ASP A 123 -23.15 -4.04 -6.87
CA ASP A 123 -23.77 -4.67 -8.06
C ASP A 123 -23.35 -6.14 -8.21
N LEU A 124 -22.06 -6.44 -8.06
CA LEU A 124 -21.57 -7.82 -8.08
C LEU A 124 -22.20 -8.67 -6.97
N GLY A 125 -22.37 -8.10 -5.77
CA GLY A 125 -23.06 -8.75 -4.66
C GLY A 125 -24.52 -9.10 -5.01
N ALA A 126 -25.26 -8.14 -5.57
CA ALA A 126 -26.65 -8.37 -6.02
C ALA A 126 -26.74 -9.44 -7.12
N ARG A 127 -25.81 -9.41 -8.09
CA ARG A 127 -25.71 -10.41 -9.16
C ARG A 127 -25.37 -11.80 -8.61
N GLN A 128 -24.48 -11.88 -7.63
CA GLN A 128 -24.13 -13.14 -6.97
C GLN A 128 -25.36 -13.73 -6.25
N GLU A 129 -26.12 -12.91 -5.52
CA GLU A 129 -27.32 -13.35 -4.83
C GLU A 129 -28.40 -13.84 -5.82
N SER A 130 -28.67 -13.07 -6.87
CA SER A 130 -29.59 -13.47 -7.95
C SER A 130 -29.16 -14.80 -8.60
N THR A 131 -27.86 -14.96 -8.87
CA THR A 131 -27.33 -16.19 -9.47
C THR A 131 -27.48 -17.37 -8.50
N ALA A 132 -27.21 -17.15 -7.22
CA ALA A 132 -27.37 -18.17 -6.19
C ALA A 132 -28.83 -18.62 -6.04
N VAL A 133 -29.80 -17.69 -6.16
CA VAL A 133 -31.23 -18.03 -6.21
C VAL A 133 -31.53 -18.93 -7.41
N SER A 134 -31.08 -18.57 -8.62
CA SER A 134 -31.30 -19.40 -9.82
C SER A 134 -30.67 -20.79 -9.70
N VAL A 135 -29.44 -20.90 -9.18
CA VAL A 135 -28.77 -22.20 -8.99
C VAL A 135 -29.52 -23.06 -7.97
N ARG A 136 -30.01 -22.47 -6.87
CA ARG A 136 -30.87 -23.19 -5.91
C ARG A 136 -32.16 -23.68 -6.56
N GLY A 137 -32.79 -22.85 -7.41
CA GLY A 137 -33.98 -23.22 -8.19
C GLY A 137 -33.72 -24.41 -9.11
N LEU A 138 -32.69 -24.32 -9.96
CA LEU A 138 -32.30 -25.41 -10.85
C LEU A 138 -31.96 -26.70 -10.09
N SER A 139 -31.28 -26.61 -8.95
CA SER A 139 -31.01 -27.78 -8.10
C SER A 139 -32.29 -28.44 -7.59
N ALA A 140 -33.30 -27.64 -7.21
CA ALA A 140 -34.60 -28.15 -6.80
C ALA A 140 -35.33 -28.82 -7.98
N ASP A 141 -35.29 -28.21 -9.17
CA ASP A 141 -35.89 -28.76 -10.39
C ASP A 141 -35.24 -30.09 -10.77
N PHE A 142 -33.90 -30.19 -10.71
CA PHE A 142 -33.19 -31.44 -10.97
C PHE A 142 -33.55 -32.54 -9.96
N LYS A 143 -33.71 -32.21 -8.68
CA LYS A 143 -34.17 -33.18 -7.66
C LYS A 143 -35.59 -33.67 -7.96
N ALA A 144 -36.49 -32.78 -8.36
CA ALA A 144 -37.85 -33.13 -8.74
C ALA A 144 -37.90 -33.97 -10.02
N LEU A 145 -37.01 -33.72 -10.99
CA LEU A 145 -36.85 -34.55 -12.17
C LEU A 145 -36.31 -35.95 -11.82
N GLY A 146 -35.34 -36.03 -10.92
CA GLY A 146 -34.81 -37.30 -10.41
C GLY A 146 -35.90 -38.15 -9.78
N SER A 147 -36.70 -37.59 -8.86
CA SER A 147 -37.78 -38.34 -8.23
C SER A 147 -38.86 -38.81 -9.21
N ARG A 148 -39.17 -38.00 -10.24
CA ARG A 148 -40.07 -38.41 -11.33
C ARG A 148 -39.51 -39.56 -12.15
N LEU A 149 -38.20 -39.54 -12.41
CA LEU A 149 -37.53 -40.62 -13.13
C LEU A 149 -37.54 -41.90 -12.30
N ASP A 150 -37.26 -41.82 -11.00
CA ASP A 150 -37.31 -42.96 -10.08
C ASP A 150 -38.72 -43.55 -10.01
N GLN A 151 -39.76 -42.70 -9.94
CA GLN A 151 -41.15 -43.14 -9.98
C GLN A 151 -41.49 -43.83 -11.31
N ALA A 152 -41.11 -43.24 -12.45
CA ALA A 152 -41.34 -43.84 -13.77
C ALA A 152 -40.59 -45.17 -13.94
N ALA A 153 -39.37 -45.27 -13.40
CA ALA A 153 -38.60 -46.50 -13.38
C ALA A 153 -39.28 -47.57 -12.52
N ALA A 154 -39.81 -47.21 -11.34
CA ALA A 154 -40.57 -48.12 -10.48
C ALA A 154 -41.89 -48.57 -11.12
N GLU A 155 -42.59 -47.68 -11.83
CA GLU A 155 -43.80 -48.01 -12.59
C GLU A 155 -43.50 -48.95 -13.77
N SER A 156 -42.40 -48.72 -14.49
CA SER A 156 -41.91 -49.58 -15.59
C SER A 156 -41.42 -50.95 -15.12
N ALA A 157 -40.72 -51.00 -13.98
CA ALA A 157 -40.24 -52.24 -13.36
C ALA A 157 -41.37 -53.06 -12.72
N ARG A 158 -42.57 -52.49 -12.61
CA ARG A 158 -43.74 -53.22 -12.12
C ARG A 158 -44.06 -54.31 -13.14
N PRO A 159 -43.98 -55.61 -12.76
CA PRO A 159 -44.30 -56.68 -13.70
C PRO A 159 -45.70 -56.43 -14.24
N LEU A 160 -45.85 -56.51 -15.57
CA LEU A 160 -47.15 -56.56 -16.22
C LEU A 160 -47.92 -57.69 -15.55
N GLN A 161 -48.88 -57.34 -14.70
CA GLN A 161 -49.79 -58.32 -14.12
C GLN A 161 -50.71 -58.77 -15.25
N LEU A 162 -50.25 -59.75 -16.04
CA LEU A 162 -51.12 -60.53 -16.89
C LEU A 162 -52.16 -61.18 -15.97
N PRO A 163 -53.46 -61.13 -16.32
CA PRO A 163 -54.47 -61.85 -15.57
C PRO A 163 -54.04 -63.33 -15.47
N VAL A 164 -54.08 -63.92 -14.27
CA VAL A 164 -53.66 -65.31 -14.01
C VAL A 164 -54.26 -66.29 -15.04
N ALA A 165 -55.47 -66.02 -15.50
CA ALA A 165 -56.14 -66.78 -16.55
C ALA A 165 -55.34 -66.85 -17.88
N VAL A 166 -54.63 -65.79 -18.26
CA VAL A 166 -53.82 -65.75 -19.48
C VAL A 166 -52.55 -66.57 -19.32
N GLU A 167 -51.88 -66.49 -18.16
CA GLU A 167 -50.69 -67.31 -17.87
C GLU A 167 -51.01 -68.81 -17.86
N ASP A 168 -52.16 -69.18 -17.28
CA ASP A 168 -52.61 -70.57 -17.26
C ASP A 168 -52.96 -71.07 -18.66
N THR A 169 -53.61 -70.24 -19.50
CA THR A 169 -53.87 -70.60 -20.90
C THR A 169 -52.59 -70.72 -21.73
N LEU A 170 -51.56 -69.90 -21.46
CA LEU A 170 -50.29 -69.97 -22.18
C LEU A 170 -49.52 -71.25 -21.82
N LYS A 171 -49.48 -71.62 -20.53
CA LYS A 171 -48.89 -72.88 -20.08
C LYS A 171 -49.62 -74.08 -20.66
N LYS A 172 -50.96 -74.04 -20.68
CA LYS A 172 -51.81 -75.05 -21.30
C LYS A 172 -51.44 -75.24 -22.77
N LEU A 173 -51.40 -74.15 -23.54
CA LEU A 173 -51.02 -74.20 -24.96
C LEU A 173 -49.60 -74.73 -25.18
N SER A 174 -48.65 -74.40 -24.29
CA SER A 174 -47.29 -74.93 -24.36
C SER A 174 -47.28 -76.45 -24.23
N MET A 175 -47.97 -76.98 -23.21
CA MET A 175 -48.08 -78.43 -23.01
C MET A 175 -48.79 -79.11 -24.19
N ASP A 176 -49.86 -78.51 -24.70
CA ASP A 176 -50.59 -79.04 -25.85
C ASP A 176 -49.70 -79.06 -27.12
N MET A 177 -48.80 -78.09 -27.28
CA MET A 177 -47.84 -78.06 -28.39
C MET A 177 -46.74 -79.11 -28.24
N ASP A 178 -46.24 -79.35 -27.04
CA ASP A 178 -45.27 -80.42 -26.76
C ASP A 178 -45.88 -81.80 -27.05
N ASP A 179 -47.13 -82.02 -26.66
CA ASP A 179 -47.89 -83.25 -26.97
C ASP A 179 -48.10 -83.43 -28.49
N VAL A 180 -48.34 -82.35 -29.22
CA VAL A 180 -48.47 -82.39 -30.70
C VAL A 180 -47.14 -82.75 -31.35
N TRP A 181 -46.02 -82.24 -30.83
CA TRP A 181 -44.68 -82.57 -31.32
C TRP A 181 -44.33 -84.05 -31.09
N GLU A 182 -44.59 -84.60 -29.90
CA GLU A 182 -44.35 -86.04 -29.64
C GLU A 182 -45.19 -86.93 -30.57
N ARG A 183 -46.43 -86.52 -30.87
CA ARG A 183 -47.29 -87.24 -31.81
C ARG A 183 -46.76 -87.20 -33.24
N LEU A 184 -46.17 -86.08 -33.66
CA LEU A 184 -45.55 -85.93 -34.98
C LEU A 184 -44.28 -86.79 -35.08
N ASP A 185 -43.40 -86.77 -34.07
CA ASP A 185 -42.21 -87.62 -34.03
C ASP A 185 -42.58 -89.11 -34.09
N GLY A 186 -43.60 -89.52 -33.32
CA GLY A 186 -44.11 -90.89 -33.37
C GLY A 186 -44.78 -91.27 -34.69
N MET A 187 -45.20 -90.31 -35.52
CA MET A 187 -45.66 -90.56 -36.89
C MET A 187 -44.50 -90.73 -37.86
N ASP A 188 -43.45 -89.92 -37.71
CA ASP A 188 -42.22 -90.01 -38.51
C ASP A 188 -41.56 -91.39 -38.33
N GLU A 189 -41.45 -91.87 -37.09
CA GLU A 189 -40.94 -93.23 -36.79
C GLU A 189 -41.76 -94.35 -37.44
N LYS A 190 -43.09 -94.19 -37.51
CA LYS A 190 -43.98 -95.17 -38.15
C LYS A 190 -43.83 -95.15 -39.66
N VAL A 191 -43.68 -93.97 -40.26
CA VAL A 191 -43.41 -93.82 -41.70
C VAL A 191 -42.06 -94.47 -42.03
N ASP A 192 -41.02 -94.20 -41.24
CA ASP A 192 -39.71 -94.83 -41.37
C ASP A 192 -39.75 -96.36 -41.22
N ALA A 193 -40.57 -96.88 -40.30
CA ALA A 193 -40.78 -98.31 -40.15
C ALA A 193 -41.43 -98.93 -41.40
N VAL A 194 -42.45 -98.28 -41.98
CA VAL A 194 -43.10 -98.71 -43.22
C VAL A 194 -42.14 -98.67 -44.41
N CYS A 195 -41.38 -97.59 -44.56
CA CYS A 195 -40.35 -97.46 -45.59
C CYS A 195 -39.31 -98.57 -45.49
N ARG A 196 -38.79 -98.85 -44.29
CA ARG A 196 -37.86 -99.98 -44.05
C ARG A 196 -38.48 -101.34 -44.34
N ALA A 197 -39.78 -101.54 -44.08
CA ALA A 197 -40.49 -102.77 -44.40
C ALA A 197 -40.69 -102.94 -45.91
N ALA A 198 -40.94 -101.85 -46.63
CA ALA A 198 -41.10 -101.84 -48.08
C ALA A 198 -39.78 -102.14 -48.81
N SER A 199 -38.63 -101.65 -48.32
CA SER A 199 -37.31 -101.96 -48.91
C SER A 199 -36.79 -103.37 -48.65
N ARG A 200 -37.46 -104.19 -47.83
CA ARG A 200 -37.08 -105.59 -47.54
C ARG A 200 -37.89 -106.64 -48.33
N ARG A 201 -38.81 -106.20 -49.21
CA ARG A 201 -39.52 -107.04 -50.18
C ARG A 201 -38.89 -106.90 -51.56
#